data_AF-A0A926NMX1-F1
#
_entry.id   AF-A0A926NMX1-F1
#
_cell.length_a   1.000
_cell.length_b   1.000
_cell.length_c   1.000
_cell.angle_alpha   90.00
_cell.angle_beta   90.00
_cell.angle_gamma   90.00
#
_symmetry.space_group_name_H-M   'P 1'
#
loop_
_entity.id
_entity.type
_entity.pdbx_description
1 polymer ?
#
loop_
_entity_poly.entity_id
_entity_poly.type
_entity_poly.pdbx_seq_one_letter_code
_entity_poly.pdbx_strand_id
1 'polypeptide(L)' 'MKQICELCADICEACGEECNKHSHEHCQKCAEACFECANKCREMAA' A
#
# COMPACT_ATOMS: atom_id res chain seq x y z
N MET A 1 15.47 -9.96 0.44
CA MET A 1 14.25 -9.39 1.06
C MET A 1 13.94 -8.01 0.50
N LYS A 2 14.93 -7.10 0.44
CA LYS A 2 14.84 -5.77 -0.18
C LYS A 2 13.97 -5.67 -1.43
N GLN A 3 14.33 -6.39 -2.51
CA GLN A 3 13.58 -6.36 -3.78
C GLN A 3 12.11 -6.81 -3.66
N ILE A 4 11.82 -7.75 -2.75
CA ILE A 4 10.44 -8.21 -2.52
C ILE A 4 9.65 -7.12 -1.79
N CYS A 5 10.25 -6.48 -0.80
CA CYS A 5 9.63 -5.38 -0.06
C CYS A 5 9.45 -4.14 -0.96
N GLU A 6 10.40 -3.82 -1.83
CA GLU A 6 10.25 -2.74 -2.83
C GLU A 6 9.05 -3.00 -3.76
N LEU A 7 8.98 -4.20 -4.35
CA LEU A 7 7.86 -4.57 -5.21
C LEU A 7 6.52 -4.54 -4.45
N CYS A 8 6.50 -5.04 -3.22
CA CYS A 8 5.29 -5.02 -2.39
C CYS A 8 4.85 -3.58 -2.09
N ALA A 9 5.80 -2.67 -1.82
CA ALA A 9 5.48 -1.27 -1.57
C ALA A 9 4.80 -0.61 -2.77
N ASP A 10 5.34 -0.82 -3.97
CA ASP A 10 4.80 -0.24 -5.20
C ASP A 10 3.40 -0.80 -5.54
N ILE A 11 3.18 -2.10 -5.32
CA ILE A 11 1.86 -2.72 -5.49
C ILE A 11 0.85 -2.16 -4.47
N CYS A 12 1.26 -2.05 -3.20
CA CYS A 12 0.40 -1.52 -2.15
C CYS A 12 0.06 -0.04 -2.38
N GLU A 13 1.00 0.78 -2.84
CA GLU A 13 0.73 2.18 -3.18
C GLU A 13 -0.30 2.28 -4.32
N ALA A 14 -0.09 1.56 -5.42
CA ALA A 14 -1.04 1.53 -6.54
C ALA A 14 -2.43 1.02 -6.11
N CYS A 15 -2.49 0.00 -5.25
CA CYS A 15 -3.75 -0.51 -4.70
C CYS A 15 -4.45 0.53 -3.82
N GLY A 16 -3.69 1.23 -2.97
CA GLY A 16 -4.20 2.26 -2.09
C GLY A 16 -4.75 3.47 -2.85
N GLU A 17 -4.02 3.93 -3.87
CA GLU A 17 -4.45 5.02 -4.75
C GLU A 17 -5.76 4.68 -5.49
N GLU A 18 -5.89 3.46 -6.01
CA GLU A 18 -7.12 3.04 -6.69
C GLU A 18 -8.29 2.92 -5.71
N CYS A 19 -8.09 2.28 -4.57
CA CYS A 19 -9.13 2.14 -3.54
C CYS A 19 -9.60 3.49 -3.02
N ASN A 20 -8.69 4.46 -2.85
CA ASN A 20 -9.02 5.80 -2.34
C ASN A 20 -9.95 6.59 -3.27
N LYS A 21 -10.02 6.25 -4.56
CA LYS A 21 -10.96 6.87 -5.52
C LYS A 21 -12.43 6.51 -5.25
N HIS A 22 -12.68 5.48 -4.44
CA HIS A 22 -14.02 4.97 -4.16
C HIS A 22 -14.50 5.38 -2.76
N SER A 23 -15.62 6.09 -2.66
CA SER A 23 -16.17 6.58 -1.39
C SER A 23 -16.96 5.52 -0.59
N HIS A 24 -16.60 4.24 -0.72
CA HIS A 24 -17.16 3.17 0.10
C HIS A 24 -16.28 2.91 1.32
N GLU A 25 -16.89 2.63 2.48
CA GLU A 25 -16.16 2.40 3.74
C GLU A 25 -15.08 1.33 3.61
N HIS A 26 -15.37 0.22 2.93
CA HIS A 26 -14.40 -0.86 2.75
C HIS A 26 -13.21 -0.45 1.86
N CYS A 27 -13.46 0.36 0.81
CA CYS A 27 -12.39 0.89 -0.05
C CYS A 27 -11.48 1.85 0.73
N GLN A 28 -12.06 2.71 1.57
CA GLN A 28 -11.29 3.64 2.40
C GLN A 28 -10.38 2.89 3.41
N LYS A 29 -10.93 1.87 4.09
CA LYS A 29 -10.14 1.00 4.99
C LYS A 29 -9.05 0.23 4.24
N CYS A 30 -9.33 -0.24 3.02
CA CYS A 30 -8.34 -0.92 2.19
C CYS A 30 -7.20 0.03 1.79
N ALA A 31 -7.53 1.27 1.40
CA ALA A 31 -6.54 2.28 1.05
C ALA A 31 -5.60 2.60 2.22
N GLU A 32 -6.17 2.85 3.41
CA GLU A 32 -5.39 3.12 4.63
C GLU A 32 -4.43 1.97 4.95
N ALA A 33 -4.91 0.72 4.96
CA ALA A 33 -4.08 -0.45 5.21
C ALA A 33 -2.98 -0.64 4.15
N CYS A 34 -3.28 -0.35 2.88
CA CYS A 34 -2.31 -0.44 1.80
C CYS A 34 -1.20 0.62 1.95
N PHE A 35 -1.53 1.87 2.28
CA PHE A 35 -0.53 2.90 2.51
C PHE A 35 0.34 2.59 3.73
N GLU A 36 -0.23 2.06 4.81
CA GLU A 36 0.54 1.60 5.97
C GLU A 36 1.51 0.46 5.59
N CYS A 37 1.03 -0.51 4.79
CA CYS A 37 1.84 -1.62 4.31
C CYS A 37 2.99 -1.14 3.40
N ALA A 38 2.71 -0.21 2.48
CA ALA A 38 3.71 0.36 1.59
C ALA A 38 4.83 1.04 2.37
N ASN A 39 4.49 1.85 3.37
CA ASN A 39 5.47 2.52 4.24
C ASN A 39 6.37 1.52 4.97
N LYS A 40 5.79 0.51 5.63
CA LYS A 40 6.55 -0.55 6.31
C LYS A 40 7.44 -1.33 5.34
N CYS A 41 6.96 -1.60 4.13
CA CYS A 41 7.75 -2.28 3.11
C CYS A 41 8.93 -1.43 2.64
N ARG A 42 8.77 -0.11 2.48
CA ARG A 42 9.89 0.81 2.16
C ARG A 42 10.92 0.85 3.29
N GLU A 43 10.48 0.84 4.56
CA GLU A 43 11.38 0.75 5.71
C GLU A 43 12.17 -0.58 5.73
N MET A 44 11.52 -1.71 5.45
CA MET A 44 12.18 -3.02 5.37
C MET A 44 13.13 -3.17 4.16
N ALA A 45 12.90 -2.37 3.12
CA ALA A 45 13.73 -2.34 1.92
C ALA A 45 14.97 -1.44 2.05
N ALA A 46 15.03 -0.56 3.04
CA ALA A 46 16.15 0.38 3.20
C ALA A 46 17.50 -0.35 3.34
#